data_AF-A0A1I3ZUJ6-F1
#
_entry.id   AF-A0A1I3ZUJ6-F1
#
_cell.length_a   1.000
_cell.length_b   1.000
_cell.length_c   1.000
_cell.angle_alpha   90.00
_cell.angle_beta   90.00
_cell.angle_gamma   90.00
#
_symmetry.space_group_name_H-M   'P 1'
#
loop_
_entity.id
_entity.type
_entity.pdbx_description
1 polymer ?
#
loop_
_entity_poly.entity_id
_entity_poly.type
_entity_poly.pdbx_seq_one_letter_code
_entity_poly.pdbx_strand_id
1 'polypeptide(L)'
;MHAIARQRPARPRSDKPQRLHPETRALLDVFEASLRPAFVLGRRLDVLAHNRLAGLLIADFEGMPVSERNQARFVFLDPHARDLYADWGQVAADTAAMLCMDAGDHPDNPALGRLVGELAIHSPDF
;
A
#
# COMPACT_ATOMS: atom_id res chain seq x y z
N MET A 1 18.54 -23.45 -27.82
CA MET A 1 18.98 -22.10 -27.44
C MET A 1 17.74 -21.23 -27.24
N HIS A 2 17.27 -21.07 -26.00
CA HIS A 2 16.07 -20.26 -25.70
C HIS A 2 16.45 -18.78 -25.63
N ALA A 3 15.84 -17.97 -26.48
CA ALA A 3 16.01 -16.53 -26.52
C ALA A 3 15.34 -15.89 -25.30
N ILE A 4 16.13 -15.25 -24.44
CA ILE A 4 15.64 -14.44 -23.33
C ILE A 4 15.01 -13.17 -23.93
N ALA A 5 13.70 -13.01 -23.73
CA ALA A 5 12.95 -11.84 -24.13
C ALA A 5 13.57 -10.59 -23.51
N ARG A 6 14.04 -9.65 -24.34
CA ARG A 6 14.50 -8.33 -23.90
C ARG A 6 13.28 -7.57 -23.37
N GLN A 7 13.19 -7.42 -22.05
CA GLN A 7 12.24 -6.49 -21.44
C GLN A 7 12.59 -5.07 -21.93
N ARG A 8 11.63 -4.36 -22.51
CA ARG A 8 11.79 -2.96 -22.89
C ARG A 8 11.99 -2.15 -21.61
N PRO A 9 12.95 -1.21 -21.56
CA PRO A 9 13.14 -0.38 -20.37
C PRO A 9 11.84 0.39 -20.10
N ALA A 10 11.20 0.10 -18.96
CA ALA A 10 10.06 0.87 -18.48
C ALA A 10 10.55 2.29 -18.23
N ARG A 11 9.96 3.25 -18.94
CA ARG A 11 10.30 4.67 -18.79
C ARG A 11 10.02 5.07 -17.34
N PRO A 12 10.92 5.76 -16.61
CA PRO A 12 10.67 6.16 -15.24
C PRO A 12 9.40 7.02 -15.21
N ARG A 13 8.29 6.48 -14.68
CA ARG A 13 7.07 7.25 -14.46
C ARG A 13 7.41 8.19 -13.31
N SER A 14 7.35 9.50 -13.55
CA SER A 14 7.79 10.49 -12.56
C SER A 14 7.04 10.29 -11.24
N ASP A 15 7.69 10.61 -10.12
CA ASP A 15 7.15 10.52 -8.75
C ASP A 15 6.07 11.59 -8.47
N LYS A 16 5.24 11.88 -9.48
CA LYS A 16 4.10 12.77 -9.33
C LYS A 16 3.11 12.11 -8.37
N PRO A 17 2.51 12.89 -7.46
CA PRO A 17 1.43 12.43 -6.61
C PRO A 17 0.36 11.75 -7.46
N GLN A 18 0.02 10.51 -7.13
CA GLN A 18 -1.08 9.81 -7.79
C GLN A 18 -2.37 10.53 -7.46
N ARG A 19 -3.11 10.91 -8.51
CA ARG A 19 -4.41 11.57 -8.35
C ARG A 19 -5.49 10.51 -8.40
N LEU A 20 -6.39 10.58 -7.43
CA LEU A 20 -7.59 9.77 -7.37
C LEU A 20 -8.60 10.26 -8.43
N HIS A 21 -9.15 9.35 -9.22
CA HIS A 21 -10.24 9.69 -10.13
C HIS A 21 -11.53 9.96 -9.33
N PRO A 22 -12.38 10.92 -9.72
CA PRO A 22 -13.63 11.20 -9.01
C PRO A 22 -14.54 9.97 -8.83
N GLU A 23 -14.58 9.08 -9.82
CA GLU A 23 -15.37 7.85 -9.76
C GLU A 23 -14.87 6.87 -8.68
N THR A 24 -13.55 6.79 -8.47
CA THR A 24 -12.98 5.97 -7.40
C THR A 24 -13.36 6.52 -6.02
N ARG A 25 -13.49 7.86 -5.89
CA ARG A 25 -14.00 8.47 -4.68
C ARG A 25 -15.48 8.14 -4.46
N ALA A 26 -16.31 8.24 -5.50
CA ALA A 26 -17.72 7.87 -5.41
C ALA A 26 -17.93 6.41 -4.97
N LEU A 27 -17.02 5.50 -5.38
CA LEU A 27 -17.06 4.11 -4.92
C LEU A 27 -16.82 3.96 -3.40
N LEU A 28 -15.98 4.80 -2.80
CA LEU A 28 -15.79 4.80 -1.34
C LEU A 28 -17.08 5.19 -0.61
N ASP A 29 -17.86 6.11 -1.17
CA ASP A 29 -19.15 6.53 -0.61
C ASP A 29 -20.17 5.38 -0.65
N VAL A 30 -20.16 4.56 -1.71
CA VAL A 30 -20.99 3.34 -1.81
C VAL A 30 -20.62 2.31 -0.75
N PHE A 31 -19.32 2.14 -0.46
CA PHE A 31 -18.84 1.25 0.60
C PHE A 31 -19.22 1.76 1.99
N GLU A 32 -19.08 3.06 2.24
CA GLU A 32 -19.52 3.70 3.49
C GLU A 32 -21.02 3.46 3.72
N ALA A 33 -21.86 3.70 2.70
CA ALA A 33 -23.30 3.47 2.77
C ALA A 33 -23.67 2.01 3.08
N SER A 34 -22.79 1.06 2.73
CA SER A 34 -22.95 -0.37 3.01
C SER A 34 -22.26 -0.83 4.30
N LEU A 35 -21.78 0.10 5.13
CA LEU A 35 -21.04 -0.16 6.37
C LEU A 35 -19.76 -1.00 6.16
N ARG A 36 -19.07 -0.81 5.03
CA ARG A 36 -17.82 -1.51 4.71
C ARG A 36 -16.62 -0.54 4.79
N PRO A 37 -15.65 -0.76 5.67
CA PRO A 37 -14.38 -0.03 5.67
C PRO A 37 -13.67 -0.20 4.32
N ALA A 38 -13.21 0.89 3.71
CA ALA A 38 -12.50 0.85 2.45
C ALA A 38 -11.47 1.98 2.31
N PHE A 39 -10.36 1.67 1.64
CA PHE A 39 -9.34 2.63 1.24
C PHE A 39 -8.79 2.28 -0.14
N VAL A 40 -8.13 3.26 -0.75
CA VAL A 40 -7.54 3.14 -2.09
C VAL A 40 -6.04 3.18 -1.97
N LEU A 41 -5.39 2.16 -2.52
CA LEU A 41 -3.94 2.05 -2.54
C LEU A 41 -3.35 2.55 -3.86
N GLY A 42 -2.24 3.25 -3.73
CA GLY A 42 -1.35 3.66 -4.81
C GLY A 42 -0.13 2.74 -4.93
N ARG A 43 0.92 3.27 -5.56
CA ARG A 43 2.23 2.62 -5.64
C ARG A 43 2.78 2.38 -4.24
N ARG A 44 3.57 1.33 -4.07
CA ARG A 44 4.16 0.94 -2.77
C ARG A 44 3.14 0.79 -1.64
N LEU A 45 1.86 0.66 -1.97
CA LEU A 45 0.74 0.60 -1.03
C LEU A 45 0.51 1.90 -0.22
N ASP A 46 0.82 3.06 -0.81
CA ASP A 46 0.44 4.36 -0.25
C ASP A 46 -1.09 4.51 -0.21
N VAL A 47 -1.65 4.97 0.91
CA VAL A 47 -3.11 5.17 1.04
C VAL A 47 -3.49 6.52 0.43
N LEU A 48 -4.11 6.50 -0.75
CA LEU A 48 -4.48 7.70 -1.51
C LEU A 48 -5.80 8.31 -1.04
N ALA A 49 -6.71 7.49 -0.54
CA ALA A 49 -7.99 7.89 0.04
C ALA A 49 -8.57 6.77 0.89
N HIS A 50 -9.49 7.11 1.78
CA HIS A 50 -10.22 6.17 2.63
C HIS A 50 -11.64 6.71 2.88
N ASN A 51 -12.55 5.83 3.29
CA ASN A 51 -13.81 6.25 3.88
C ASN A 51 -13.67 6.43 5.40
N ARG A 52 -14.72 6.91 6.04
CA ARG A 52 -14.70 7.23 7.48
C ARG A 52 -14.52 5.96 8.31
N LEU A 53 -15.19 4.88 7.93
CA LEU A 53 -15.09 3.60 8.64
C LEU A 53 -13.66 3.02 8.61
N ALA A 54 -12.94 3.14 7.50
CA ALA A 54 -11.53 2.76 7.45
C ALA A 54 -10.66 3.62 8.38
N GLY A 55 -10.94 4.92 8.46
CA GLY A 55 -10.23 5.82 9.39
C GLY A 55 -10.44 5.47 10.87
N LEU A 56 -11.60 4.89 11.21
CA LEU A 56 -11.89 4.44 12.58
C LEU A 56 -11.31 3.05 12.88
N LEU A 57 -11.24 2.18 11.87
CA LEU A 57 -10.87 0.78 12.07
C LEU A 57 -9.36 0.54 11.95
N ILE A 58 -8.69 1.26 11.05
CA ILE A 58 -7.30 0.98 10.65
C ILE A 58 -6.37 1.98 11.32
N ALA A 59 -6.47 3.25 10.95
CA ALA A 59 -5.65 4.32 11.47
C ALA A 59 -6.33 5.68 11.24
N ASP A 60 -6.02 6.67 12.07
CA ASP A 60 -6.43 8.07 11.85
C ASP A 60 -5.66 8.68 10.67
N PHE A 61 -6.02 8.25 9.47
CA PHE A 61 -5.40 8.72 8.25
C PHE A 61 -5.57 10.23 8.08
N GLU A 62 -6.64 10.85 8.57
CA GLU A 62 -6.83 12.30 8.44
C GLU A 62 -5.81 13.08 9.28
N GLY A 63 -5.50 12.60 10.48
CA GLY A 63 -4.46 13.14 11.36
C GLY A 63 -3.02 12.89 10.90
N MET A 64 -2.79 11.89 10.04
CA MET A 64 -1.45 11.53 9.56
C MET A 64 -0.95 12.42 8.40
N PRO A 65 0.35 12.77 8.35
CA PRO A 65 0.98 13.31 7.15
C PRO A 65 0.79 12.37 5.95
N VAL A 66 0.46 12.90 4.77
CA VAL A 66 0.20 12.08 3.56
C VAL A 66 1.34 11.12 3.23
N SER A 67 2.59 11.51 3.48
CA SER A 67 3.79 10.69 3.25
C SER A 67 3.91 9.46 4.17
N GLU A 68 3.18 9.46 5.28
CA GLU A 68 3.22 8.39 6.30
C GLU A 68 2.05 7.40 6.13
N ARG A 69 1.02 7.77 5.36
CA ARG A 69 -0.16 6.92 5.10
C ARG A 69 0.21 5.78 4.14
N ASN A 70 0.59 4.63 4.69
CA ASN A 70 1.00 3.47 3.91
C ASN A 70 0.50 2.17 4.55
N GLN A 71 -0.13 1.31 3.75
CA GLN A 71 -0.72 0.07 4.24
C GLN A 71 0.33 -0.94 4.71
N ALA A 72 1.50 -1.00 4.07
CA ALA A 72 2.56 -1.91 4.51
C ALA A 72 3.10 -1.51 5.89
N ARG A 73 3.27 -0.20 6.14
CA ARG A 73 3.62 0.28 7.47
C ARG A 73 2.59 -0.11 8.51
N PHE A 74 1.29 0.06 8.22
CA PHE A 74 0.24 -0.39 9.12
C PHE A 74 0.36 -1.89 9.42
N VAL A 75 0.44 -2.73 8.38
CA VAL A 75 0.47 -4.20 8.53
C VAL A 75 1.67 -4.68 9.36
N PHE A 76 2.85 -4.10 9.16
CA PHE A 76 4.10 -4.62 9.74
C PHE A 76 4.60 -3.89 10.98
N LEU A 77 4.26 -2.60 11.13
CA LEU A 77 4.82 -1.73 12.19
C LEU A 77 3.79 -1.34 13.25
N ASP A 78 2.49 -1.38 12.94
CA ASP A 78 1.45 -1.08 13.92
C ASP A 78 1.00 -2.35 14.65
N PRO A 79 1.10 -2.41 16.00
CA PRO A 79 0.60 -3.55 16.77
C PRO A 79 -0.88 -3.83 16.55
N HIS A 80 -1.71 -2.81 16.32
CA HIS A 80 -3.16 -2.94 16.10
C HIS A 80 -3.50 -3.79 14.88
N ALA A 81 -2.63 -3.85 13.87
CA ALA A 81 -2.86 -4.68 12.69
C ALA A 81 -2.97 -6.18 13.03
N ARG A 82 -2.23 -6.65 14.05
CA ARG A 82 -2.26 -8.06 14.49
C ARG A 82 -3.57 -8.41 15.20
N ASP A 83 -4.18 -7.44 15.88
CA ASP A 83 -5.48 -7.61 16.53
C ASP A 83 -6.65 -7.43 15.55
N LEU A 84 -6.46 -6.59 14.54
CA LEU A 84 -7.48 -6.27 13.55
C LEU A 84 -7.71 -7.41 12.55
N TYR A 85 -6.65 -8.01 12.01
CA TYR A 85 -6.76 -9.04 10.99
C TYR A 85 -6.88 -10.43 11.62
N ALA A 86 -7.98 -11.13 11.30
CA ALA A 86 -8.21 -12.50 11.78
C ALA A 86 -7.10 -13.48 11.34
N ASP A 87 -6.57 -13.30 10.13
CA ASP A 87 -5.37 -14.01 9.63
C ASP A 87 -4.32 -12.99 9.21
N TRP A 88 -3.66 -12.39 10.20
CA TRP A 88 -2.61 -11.41 9.98
C TRP A 88 -1.45 -11.99 9.15
N GLY A 89 -1.10 -13.26 9.33
CA GLY A 89 0.01 -13.90 8.61
C GLY A 89 -0.22 -13.93 7.10
N GLN A 90 -1.44 -14.28 6.67
CA GLN A 90 -1.82 -14.21 5.25
C GLN A 90 -1.79 -12.78 4.72
N VAL A 91 -2.32 -11.80 5.48
CA VAL A 91 -2.30 -10.38 5.08
C VAL A 91 -0.88 -9.84 4.94
N ALA A 92 0.01 -10.20 5.85
CA ALA A 92 1.42 -9.84 5.81
C ALA A 92 2.10 -10.42 4.56
N ALA A 93 1.88 -11.72 4.27
CA ALA A 93 2.44 -12.38 3.10
C ALA A 93 1.95 -11.73 1.78
N ASP A 94 0.65 -11.44 1.67
CA ASP A 94 0.08 -10.78 0.50
C ASP A 94 0.63 -9.35 0.33
N THR A 95 0.82 -8.63 1.44
CA THR A 95 1.40 -7.29 1.46
C THR A 95 2.85 -7.31 0.97
N ALA A 96 3.67 -8.24 1.45
CA ALA A 96 5.04 -8.42 0.98
C ALA A 96 5.09 -8.79 -0.51
N ALA A 97 4.21 -9.70 -0.95
CA ALA A 97 4.12 -10.09 -2.36
C ALA A 97 3.76 -8.90 -3.27
N MET A 98 2.84 -8.03 -2.84
CA MET A 98 2.52 -6.79 -3.57
C MET A 98 3.71 -5.83 -3.69
N LEU A 99 4.52 -5.70 -2.64
CA LEU A 99 5.75 -4.90 -2.69
C LEU A 99 6.80 -5.52 -3.62
N CYS A 100 6.95 -6.86 -3.62
CA CYS A 100 7.84 -7.55 -4.56
C CYS A 100 7.40 -7.34 -6.01
N MET A 101 6.09 -7.35 -6.30
CA MET A 101 5.58 -7.03 -7.63
C MET A 101 5.89 -5.58 -8.02
N ASP A 102 5.65 -4.61 -7.14
CA ASP A 102 5.96 -3.19 -7.41
C ASP A 102 7.47 -2.97 -7.63
N ALA A 103 8.33 -3.72 -6.93
CA ALA A 103 9.78 -3.68 -7.11
C ALA A 103 10.20 -4.24 -8.48
N GLY A 104 9.53 -5.30 -8.96
CA GLY A 104 9.75 -5.84 -10.30
C GLY A 104 9.36 -4.86 -11.41
N ASP A 105 8.24 -4.15 -11.24
CA ASP A 105 7.75 -3.17 -12.20
C ASP A 105 8.56 -1.85 -12.17
N HIS A 106 9.11 -1.49 -11.00
CA HIS A 106 9.80 -0.22 -10.76
C HIS A 106 11.14 -0.40 -10.01
N PRO A 107 12.13 -1.10 -10.61
CA PRO A 107 13.36 -1.50 -9.92
C PRO A 107 14.22 -0.33 -9.40
N ASP A 108 14.17 0.81 -10.06
CA ASP A 108 14.93 2.01 -9.68
C ASP A 108 14.14 2.99 -8.79
N ASN A 109 13.05 2.56 -8.13
CA ASN A 109 12.24 3.43 -7.29
C ASN A 109 12.89 3.62 -5.90
N PRO A 110 13.55 4.76 -5.62
CA PRO A 110 14.29 4.93 -4.36
C PRO A 110 13.37 4.99 -3.13
N ALA A 111 12.11 5.39 -3.32
CA ALA A 111 11.16 5.46 -2.22
C ALA A 111 10.59 4.09 -1.86
N LEU A 112 10.49 3.15 -2.82
CA LEU A 112 10.18 1.76 -2.51
C LEU A 112 11.35 1.11 -1.76
N GLY A 113 12.59 1.33 -2.20
CA GLY A 113 13.77 0.83 -1.49
C GLY A 113 13.85 1.33 -0.04
N ARG A 114 13.52 2.61 0.22
CA ARG A 114 13.44 3.15 1.58
C ARG A 114 12.36 2.46 2.42
N LEU A 115 11.17 2.27 1.86
CA LEU A 115 10.07 1.58 2.56
C LEU A 115 10.47 0.15 2.92
N VAL A 116 10.96 -0.63 1.95
CA VAL A 116 11.41 -2.01 2.19
C VAL A 116 12.51 -2.08 3.25
N GLY A 117 13.48 -1.16 3.18
CA GLY A 117 14.55 -1.07 4.19
C GLY A 117 14.02 -0.75 5.60
N GLU A 118 13.07 0.18 5.71
CA GLU A 118 12.39 0.50 6.97
C GLU A 118 11.67 -0.72 7.54
N LEU A 119 10.87 -1.41 6.73
CA LEU A 119 10.11 -2.59 7.15
C LEU A 119 11.04 -3.72 7.63
N ALA A 120 12.12 -3.99 6.88
CA ALA A 120 13.10 -5.03 7.22
C ALA A 120 13.89 -4.72 8.51
N ILE A 121 14.10 -3.45 8.85
CA ILE A 121 14.79 -3.05 10.08
C ILE A 121 13.86 -3.12 11.28
N HIS A 122 12.60 -2.71 11.11
CA HIS A 122 11.68 -2.47 12.23
C HIS A 122 10.65 -3.58 12.45
N SER A 123 10.51 -4.54 11.53
CA SER A 123 9.62 -5.69 11.66
C SER A 123 10.39 -6.98 11.43
N PRO A 124 10.58 -7.83 12.46
CA PRO A 124 11.25 -9.13 12.29
C PRO A 124 10.42 -10.14 11.48
N ASP A 125 9.13 -9.86 11.27
CA ASP A 125 8.20 -10.71 10.53
C ASP A 125 8.09 -10.33 9.03
N PHE A 126 8.81 -9.28 8.58
CA PHE A 126 8.87 -8.84 7.18
C PHE A 126 10.02 -9.51 6.43
#